data_AF-C0D4L3-F1
#
_entry.id   AF-C0D4L3-F1
#
_cell.length_a   1.000
_cell.length_b   1.000
_cell.length_c   1.000
_cell.angle_alpha   90.00
_cell.angle_beta   90.00
_cell.angle_gamma   90.00
#
_symmetry.space_group_name_H-M   'P 1'
#
loop_
_entity.id
_entity.type
_entity.pdbx_description
1 polymer ?
#
loop_
_entity_poly.entity_id
_entity_poly.type
_entity_poly.pdbx_seq_one_letter_code
_entity_poly.pdbx_strand_id
1 'polypeptide(L)' 'MSLPKQKVGTIEDIYDLADGERAELVDGKLFDIAPPTRTHQRIVLSLSRKIADYIDQNSGTRQ' A
#
# COMPACT_ATOMS: atom_id res chain seq x y z
N MET A 1 10.11 27.37 25.10
CA MET A 1 10.11 26.00 24.54
C MET A 1 9.56 26.09 23.11
N SER A 2 10.39 25.89 22.09
CA SER A 2 9.96 25.85 20.69
C SER A 2 9.31 24.51 20.38
N LEU A 3 8.13 24.52 19.74
CA LEU A 3 7.50 23.29 19.25
C LEU A 3 8.47 22.57 18.29
N PRO A 4 8.64 21.24 18.40
CA PRO A 4 9.41 20.50 17.40
C PRO A 4 8.76 20.72 16.03
N LYS A 5 9.56 21.19 15.06
CA LYS A 5 9.11 21.29 13.67
C LYS A 5 8.62 19.89 13.27
N GLN A 6 7.37 19.80 12.81
CA GLN A 6 6.89 18.58 12.18
C GLN A 6 7.82 18.28 11.01
N LYS A 7 8.53 17.15 11.10
CA LYS A 7 9.30 16.65 9.96
C LYS A 7 8.29 16.23 8.90
N VAL A 8 8.29 16.95 7.79
CA VAL A 8 7.54 16.58 6.60
C VAL A 8 8.34 15.47 5.94
N GLY A 9 7.77 14.26 5.89
CA GLY A 9 8.35 13.13 5.18
C GLY A 9 8.35 13.41 3.68
N THR A 10 9.38 12.91 3.01
CA THR A 10 9.54 13.04 1.57
C THR A 10 9.61 11.68 0.89
N ILE A 11 9.69 11.66 -0.44
CA ILE A 11 9.77 10.42 -1.20
C ILE A 11 11.14 9.73 -1.00
N GLU A 12 12.18 10.51 -0.72
CA GLU A 12 13.51 10.01 -0.38
C GLU A 12 13.47 9.14 0.89
N ASP A 13 12.70 9.54 1.90
CA ASP A 13 12.53 8.74 3.12
C ASP A 13 11.89 7.35 2.84
N ILE A 14 11.08 7.22 1.77
CA ILE A 14 10.53 5.92 1.33
C ILE A 14 11.61 5.07 0.63
N TYR A 15 12.45 5.69 -0.20
CA TYR A 15 13.51 4.98 -0.91
C TYR A 15 14.66 4.54 0.00
N ASP A 16 14.85 5.23 1.12
CA ASP A 16 15.87 4.90 2.13
C ASP A 16 15.42 3.79 3.10
N LEU A 17 14.20 3.26 2.99
CA LEU A 17 13.71 2.15 3.81
C LEU A 17 14.57 0.90 3.62
N ALA A 18 14.83 0.19 4.72
CA ALA A 18 15.53 -1.08 4.67
C ALA A 18 14.68 -2.13 3.92
N ASP A 19 15.35 -3.13 3.33
CA ASP A 19 14.63 -4.23 2.68
C ASP A 19 13.69 -4.93 3.67
N GLY A 20 12.46 -5.18 3.21
CA GLY A 20 11.38 -5.71 4.04
C GLY A 20 10.59 -4.68 4.85
N GLU A 21 11.08 -3.44 5.01
CA GLU A 21 10.29 -2.35 5.60
C GLU A 21 9.36 -1.72 4.57
N ARG A 22 8.18 -1.29 5.03
CA ARG A 22 7.16 -0.70 4.18
C ARG A 22 6.48 0.43 4.91
N ALA A 23 6.43 1.60 4.29
CA ALA A 23 5.65 2.72 4.76
C ALA A 23 4.85 3.36 3.62
N GLU A 24 3.80 4.09 3.96
CA GLU A 24 3.06 4.97 3.06
C GLU A 24 3.34 6.42 3.43
N LEU A 25 3.58 7.26 2.42
CA LEU A 25 3.67 8.71 2.59
C LEU A 25 2.32 9.34 2.25
N VAL A 26 1.62 9.84 3.27
CA VAL A 26 0.31 10.50 3.12
C VAL A 26 0.38 11.89 3.75
N ASP A 27 0.09 12.92 2.96
CA ASP A 27 0.13 14.33 3.39
C ASP A 27 1.45 14.74 4.07
N GLY A 28 2.58 14.26 3.54
CA GLY A 28 3.90 14.56 4.10
C GLY A 28 4.16 13.85 5.43
N LYS A 29 3.43 12.79 5.75
CA LYS A 29 3.66 11.95 6.93
C LYS A 29 3.83 10.49 6.52
N LEU A 30 4.86 9.85 7.08
CA LEU A 30 5.10 8.44 6.90
C LEU A 30 4.24 7.62 7.89
N PHE A 31 3.62 6.57 7.37
CA PHE A 31 2.83 5.61 8.11
C PHE A 31 3.39 4.21 7.87
N ASP A 32 3.81 3.53 8.93
CA ASP A 32 4.22 2.13 8.86
C ASP A 32 3.03 1.23 8.47
N ILE A 33 3.29 0.25 7.60
CA ILE A 33 2.27 -0.70 7.15
C ILE A 33 2.39 -1.97 7.96
N ALA A 34 1.48 -2.14 8.92
CA ALA A 34 1.41 -3.37 9.70
C ALA A 34 1.25 -4.61 8.80
N PRO A 35 1.96 -5.72 9.09
CA PRO A 35 1.83 -6.95 8.31
C PRO A 35 0.37 -7.42 8.25
N PRO A 36 -0.14 -7.73 7.05
CA PRO A 36 -1.53 -8.10 6.87
C PRO A 36 -1.85 -9.46 7.51
N THR A 37 -3.01 -9.56 8.15
CA THR A 37 -3.46 -10.81 8.78
C THR A 37 -3.93 -11.84 7.75
N ARG A 38 -4.05 -13.11 8.14
CA ARG A 38 -4.63 -14.17 7.29
C ARG A 38 -6.04 -13.83 6.81
N THR A 39 -6.85 -13.21 7.67
CA THR A 39 -8.22 -12.80 7.31
C THR A 39 -8.19 -11.68 6.27
N HIS A 40 -7.33 -10.67 6.44
CA HIS A 40 -7.12 -9.63 5.44
C HIS A 40 -6.73 -10.24 4.09
N GLN A 41 -5.75 -11.13 4.07
CA GLN A 41 -5.29 -11.79 2.85
C GLN A 41 -6.39 -12.59 2.15
N ARG A 42 -7.21 -13.32 2.90
CA ARG A 42 -8.34 -14.08 2.34
C ARG A 42 -9.37 -13.17 1.68
N ILE A 43 -9.68 -12.02 2.30
CA ILE A 43 -10.66 -11.07 1.78
C ILE A 43 -10.11 -10.41 0.50
N VAL A 44 -8.89 -9.90 0.54
CA VAL A 44 -8.26 -9.25 -0.62
C VAL A 44 -8.14 -10.22 -1.79
N LEU A 45 -7.68 -11.45 -1.56
CA LEU A 45 -7.58 -12.47 -2.61
C LEU A 45 -8.94 -12.77 -3.25
N SER A 46 -9.99 -12.93 -2.43
CA SER A 46 -11.33 -13.21 -2.93
C SER A 46 -11.89 -12.04 -3.75
N LEU A 47 -11.67 -10.81 -3.31
CA LEU A 47 -12.12 -9.61 -4.00
C LEU A 47 -11.37 -9.44 -5.34
N SER A 48 -10.04 -9.54 -5.32
CA SER A 48 -9.20 -9.42 -6.51
C SER A 48 -9.58 -10.46 -7.57
N ARG A 49 -9.88 -11.70 -7.16
CA ARG A 49 -10.32 -12.74 -8.09
C ARG A 49 -11.65 -12.38 -8.77
N LYS A 50 -12.65 -11.91 -8.02
CA LYS A 50 -13.94 -11.51 -8.62
C LYS A 50 -13.78 -10.36 -9.61
N ILE A 51 -12.91 -9.40 -9.31
CA ILE A 51 -12.61 -8.29 -10.22
C ILE A 51 -11.94 -8.81 -11.49
N ALA A 52 -10.93 -9.67 -11.34
CA ALA A 52 -10.24 -10.28 -12.49
C ALA A 52 -11.22 -11.09 -13.36
N ASP A 53 -12.05 -11.95 -12.76
CA ASP A 53 -13.04 -12.75 -13.46
C ASP A 53 -14.04 -11.86 -14.25
N TYR A 54 -14.47 -10.73 -13.66
CA TYR A 54 -15.35 -9.77 -14.34
C TYR A 54 -14.64 -9.10 -15.51
N ILE A 55 -13.40 -8.63 -15.32
CA ILE A 55 -12.61 -8.04 -16.39
C ILE A 55 -12.42 -9.04 -17.53
N ASP A 56 -12.13 -10.30 -17.24
CA ASP A 56 -11.89 -11.33 -18.25
C ASP A 56 -13.12 -11.65 -19.09
N GLN A 57 -14.30 -11.66 -18.45
CA GLN A 57 -15.58 -11.91 -19.11
C GLN A 57 -16.06 -10.73 -19.96
N ASN A 58 -15.74 -9.50 -19.58
CA ASN A 58 -16.24 -8.28 -20.24
C ASN A 58 -15.22 -7.62 -21.17
N SER A 59 -13.93 -7.91 -20.98
CA SER A 59 -12.81 -7.39 -21.77
C SER A 59 -12.17 -8.52 -22.56
N GLY A 60 -12.98 -9.39 -23.15
CA GLY A 60 -12.58 -10.61 -23.86
C GLY A 60 -11.71 -10.36 -25.08
N THR A 61 -10.47 -9.91 -24.87
CA THR A 61 -9.28 -10.14 -25.70
C THR A 61 -8.05 -9.78 -24.84
N ARG A 62 -7.57 -10.72 -24.02
CA ARG A 62 -6.12 -10.73 -23.75
C ARG A 62 -5.48 -11.21 -25.05
N GLN A 63 -4.86 -10.30 -25.80
CA GLN A 63 -3.84 -10.70 -26.78
C GLN A 63 -2.61 -11.19 -26.03
#